data_AF-A0A8H6VV13-F1
#
_entry.id   AF-A0A8H6VV13-F1
#
_cell.length_a   1.000
_cell.length_b   1.000
_cell.length_c   1.000
_cell.angle_alpha   90.00
_cell.angle_beta   90.00
_cell.angle_gamma   90.00
#
_symmetry.space_group_name_H-M   'P 1'
#
loop_
_entity.id
_entity.type
_entity.pdbx_description
1 polymer ?
#
loop_
_entity_poly.entity_id
_entity_poly.type
_entity_poly.pdbx_seq_one_letter_code
_entity_poly.pdbx_strand_id
1 'polypeptide(L)'
;MADICESYQRKLSDAQISPPLAAILALTELCAKSSAGTMAQLSQQLDEGAELLKKSVSNPISLTAGCELFIAFITYFPHDAASFSDLKMELVKQGQTYVQQALTYRQRIANLAVDFIKDDAVILTHSYSRVVMETILLAHRRNKRVSVYVTEARPRGLGIKTAEALTAAGISCAVVLDSAVSYVIDKVDFVLVGSEAVVESGGLINAIGSLNIAIIAKAANKPFYALAESYKFHRLFPLSSDDLPSHNPRILSFTSSTENAPSSDSLTPEHIAQNNPDVDYTRPDLISLVFSELGSLTPSGESFVVGCSLIKSNGKVNFQVEGLFLNNPLQCAAGDKSNTITPDARTLSSCPMKRLNARAHSASSAHTIQENVLARRVDEHAGNTANFLSNITEHFRVFALAASRGGKLW
;
A
#
# COMPACT_ATOMS: atom_id res chain seq x y z
N MET A 1 -16.78 30.70 -1.13
CA MET A 1 -16.12 29.42 -0.89
C MET A 1 -15.73 29.39 0.58
N ALA A 2 -16.41 28.59 1.41
CA ALA A 2 -15.86 28.29 2.73
C ALA A 2 -14.49 27.65 2.52
N ASP A 3 -13.47 28.07 3.25
CA ASP A 3 -12.11 27.62 2.99
C ASP A 3 -12.00 26.10 3.27
N ILE A 4 -11.95 25.32 2.18
CA ILE A 4 -11.86 23.86 2.26
C ILE A 4 -10.56 23.44 2.98
N CYS A 5 -9.50 24.24 2.85
CA CYS A 5 -8.23 24.01 3.53
C CYS A 5 -8.39 24.18 5.04
N GLU A 6 -9.10 25.21 5.50
CA GLU A 6 -9.42 25.39 6.93
C GLU A 6 -10.27 24.22 7.46
N SER A 7 -11.26 23.80 6.68
CA SER A 7 -12.07 22.63 7.02
C SER A 7 -11.22 21.37 7.18
N TYR A 8 -10.31 21.11 6.24
CA TYR A 8 -9.38 19.99 6.27
C TYR A 8 -8.48 20.03 7.52
N GLN A 9 -7.87 21.17 7.83
CA GLN A 9 -7.00 21.33 9.01
C GLN A 9 -7.75 21.11 10.33
N ARG A 10 -8.97 21.64 10.44
CA ARG A 10 -9.85 21.40 11.59
C ARG A 10 -10.16 19.92 11.78
N LYS A 11 -10.38 19.16 10.71
CA LYS A 11 -10.62 17.70 10.78
C LYS A 11 -9.37 16.91 11.12
N LEU A 12 -8.20 17.35 10.64
CA LEU A 12 -6.92 16.70 10.93
C LEU A 12 -6.47 16.87 12.39
N SER A 13 -7.06 17.83 13.11
CA SER A 13 -6.82 18.03 14.56
C SER A 13 -7.31 16.84 15.41
N ASP A 14 -8.22 16.01 14.89
CA ASP A 14 -8.62 14.76 15.54
C ASP A 14 -7.58 13.65 15.27
N ALA A 15 -6.98 13.14 16.34
CA ALA A 15 -5.95 12.09 16.29
C ALA A 15 -6.42 10.78 15.64
N GLN A 16 -7.73 10.49 15.64
CA GLN A 16 -8.28 9.29 15.02
C GLN A 16 -8.45 9.41 13.50
N ILE A 17 -8.54 10.65 13.00
CA ILE A 17 -8.78 10.92 11.58
C ILE A 17 -7.46 10.86 10.82
N SER A 18 -7.45 10.15 9.69
CA SER A 18 -6.30 10.07 8.79
C SER A 18 -6.42 11.12 7.68
N PRO A 19 -5.30 11.56 7.06
CA PRO A 19 -5.34 12.54 5.97
C PRO A 19 -6.36 12.23 4.86
N PRO A 20 -6.50 10.97 4.37
CA PRO A 20 -7.53 10.64 3.39
C PRO A 20 -8.95 10.86 3.92
N LEU A 21 -9.22 10.45 5.17
CA LEU A 21 -10.55 10.63 5.79
C LEU A 21 -10.87 12.11 6.06
N ALA A 22 -9.87 12.91 6.43
CA ALA A 22 -10.03 14.35 6.57
C ALA A 22 -10.38 15.01 5.22
N ALA A 23 -9.76 14.55 4.12
CA ALA A 23 -10.07 15.01 2.76
C ALA A 23 -11.52 14.68 2.38
N ILE A 24 -11.95 13.45 2.63
CA ILE A 24 -13.33 13.00 2.39
C ILE A 24 -14.33 13.85 3.18
N LEU A 25 -14.07 14.10 4.47
CA LEU A 25 -14.93 14.94 5.29
C LEU A 25 -14.96 16.40 4.81
N ALA A 26 -13.82 16.95 4.38
CA ALA A 26 -13.75 18.31 3.85
C ALA A 26 -14.54 18.46 2.54
N LEU A 27 -14.42 17.50 1.62
CA LEU A 27 -15.20 17.45 0.39
C LEU A 27 -16.69 17.18 0.66
N THR A 28 -17.02 16.37 1.67
CA THR A 28 -18.40 16.15 2.12
C THR A 28 -19.01 17.45 2.65
N GLU A 29 -18.25 18.26 3.39
CA GLU A 29 -18.69 19.57 3.87
C GLU A 29 -18.83 20.59 2.73
N LEU A 30 -17.92 20.56 1.75
CA LEU A 30 -18.03 21.35 0.52
C LEU A 30 -19.30 20.97 -0.25
N CYS A 31 -19.56 19.67 -0.40
CA CYS A 31 -20.80 19.16 -0.99
C CYS A 31 -22.00 19.73 -0.24
N ALA A 32 -22.09 19.61 1.09
CA ALA A 32 -23.20 20.13 1.88
C ALA A 32 -23.44 21.64 1.67
N LYS A 33 -22.39 22.45 1.63
CA LYS A 33 -22.45 23.92 1.47
C LYS A 33 -22.61 24.40 0.02
N SER A 34 -22.40 23.53 -0.96
CA SER A 34 -22.48 23.87 -2.38
C SER A 34 -23.87 24.36 -2.78
N SER A 35 -23.95 25.39 -3.63
CA SER A 35 -25.20 25.86 -4.26
C SER A 35 -25.43 25.24 -5.64
N ALA A 36 -24.70 24.17 -6.00
CA ALA A 36 -24.83 23.52 -7.30
C ALA A 36 -26.27 23.04 -7.53
N GLY A 37 -26.78 23.22 -8.75
CA GLY A 37 -28.11 22.75 -9.15
C GLY A 37 -28.10 21.44 -9.92
N THR A 38 -26.92 20.98 -10.35
CA THR A 38 -26.74 19.78 -11.17
C THR A 38 -25.52 18.96 -10.72
N MET A 39 -25.49 17.68 -11.09
CA MET A 39 -24.36 16.80 -10.79
C MET A 39 -23.06 17.28 -11.46
N ALA A 40 -23.14 17.78 -12.70
CA ALA A 40 -21.97 18.30 -13.42
C ALA A 40 -21.33 19.50 -12.69
N GLN A 41 -22.16 20.45 -12.22
CA GLN A 41 -21.67 21.59 -11.43
C GLN A 41 -21.08 21.14 -10.08
N LEU A 42 -21.68 20.14 -9.44
CA LEU A 42 -21.17 19.61 -8.18
C LEU A 42 -19.82 18.91 -8.38
N SER A 43 -19.69 18.07 -9.41
CA SER A 43 -18.42 17.40 -9.75
C SER A 43 -17.33 18.43 -10.00
N GLN A 44 -17.60 19.44 -10.83
CA GLN A 44 -16.64 20.50 -11.12
C GLN A 44 -16.17 21.23 -9.84
N GLN A 45 -17.09 21.57 -8.94
CA GLN A 45 -16.73 22.23 -7.67
C GLN A 45 -15.90 21.33 -6.75
N LEU A 46 -16.15 20.01 -6.76
CA LEU A 46 -15.37 19.05 -5.98
C LEU A 46 -13.98 18.86 -6.56
N ASP A 47 -13.84 18.82 -7.89
CA ASP A 47 -12.55 18.76 -8.57
C ASP A 47 -11.72 20.01 -8.28
N GLU A 48 -12.33 21.21 -8.39
CA GLU A 48 -11.69 22.47 -8.03
C GLU A 48 -11.27 22.49 -6.55
N GLY A 49 -12.14 22.02 -5.65
CA GLY A 49 -11.84 21.90 -4.22
C GLY A 49 -10.70 20.92 -3.92
N ALA A 50 -10.66 19.78 -4.60
CA ALA A 50 -9.61 18.79 -4.47
C ALA A 50 -8.26 19.34 -4.95
N GLU A 51 -8.22 20.06 -6.07
CA GLU A 51 -6.99 20.70 -6.58
C GLU A 51 -6.47 21.79 -5.64
N LEU A 52 -7.36 22.56 -5.00
CA LEU A 52 -6.97 23.53 -3.97
C LEU A 52 -6.34 22.84 -2.75
N LEU A 53 -6.95 21.73 -2.28
CA LEU A 53 -6.40 20.95 -1.18
C LEU A 53 -5.01 20.38 -1.51
N LYS A 54 -4.82 19.83 -2.71
CA LYS A 54 -3.54 19.26 -3.14
C LYS A 54 -2.42 20.30 -3.10
N LYS A 55 -2.69 21.54 -3.51
CA LYS A 55 -1.72 22.64 -3.49
C LYS A 55 -1.42 23.16 -2.08
N SER A 56 -2.30 22.91 -1.11
CA SER A 56 -2.16 23.42 0.26
C SER A 56 -1.19 22.62 1.13
N VAL A 57 -0.80 21.41 0.71
CA VAL A 57 0.03 20.48 1.48
C VAL A 57 1.32 20.15 0.76
N SER A 58 2.41 19.95 1.52
CA SER A 58 3.71 19.60 0.94
C SER A 58 3.76 18.19 0.35
N ASN A 59 3.04 17.24 0.94
CA ASN A 59 2.92 15.87 0.45
C ASN A 59 1.43 15.56 0.23
N PRO A 60 0.93 15.66 -1.01
CA PRO A 60 -0.47 15.46 -1.32
C PRO A 60 -0.87 13.99 -1.50
N ILE A 61 0.04 13.02 -1.40
CA ILE A 61 -0.22 11.63 -1.82
C ILE A 61 -1.39 11.01 -1.06
N SER A 62 -1.34 11.02 0.28
CA SER A 62 -2.40 10.41 1.12
C SER A 62 -3.73 11.19 1.01
N LEU A 63 -3.65 12.52 0.93
CA LEU A 63 -4.82 13.38 0.67
C LEU A 63 -5.49 13.05 -0.67
N THR A 64 -4.69 12.94 -1.74
CA THR A 64 -5.14 12.73 -3.12
C THR A 64 -5.89 11.41 -3.22
N ALA A 65 -5.40 10.35 -2.57
CA ALA A 65 -6.12 9.08 -2.48
C ALA A 65 -7.55 9.27 -1.93
N GLY A 66 -7.71 10.03 -0.83
CA GLY A 66 -9.03 10.31 -0.26
C GLY A 66 -9.93 11.18 -1.16
N CYS A 67 -9.35 12.18 -1.84
CA CYS A 67 -10.09 13.02 -2.79
C CYS A 67 -10.60 12.22 -3.98
N GLU A 68 -9.74 11.44 -4.64
CA GLU A 68 -10.10 10.61 -5.78
C GLU A 68 -11.13 9.56 -5.40
N LEU A 69 -11.00 8.97 -4.21
CA LEU A 69 -11.95 8.01 -3.68
C LEU A 69 -13.35 8.60 -3.55
N PHE A 70 -13.45 9.83 -3.02
CA PHE A 70 -14.73 10.52 -2.87
C PHE A 70 -15.33 11.00 -4.19
N ILE A 71 -14.50 11.49 -5.12
CA ILE A 71 -14.93 11.88 -6.46
C ILE A 71 -15.45 10.67 -7.24
N ALA A 72 -14.73 9.54 -7.17
CA ALA A 72 -15.18 8.28 -7.74
C ALA A 72 -16.51 7.82 -7.11
N PHE A 73 -16.63 7.89 -5.78
CA PHE A 73 -17.87 7.58 -5.08
C PHE A 73 -19.06 8.36 -5.64
N ILE A 74 -18.92 9.68 -5.79
CA ILE A 74 -19.99 10.55 -6.30
C ILE A 74 -20.31 10.24 -7.76
N THR A 75 -19.28 9.96 -8.57
CA THR A 75 -19.44 9.66 -10.00
C THR A 75 -20.23 8.38 -10.24
N TYR A 76 -20.00 7.34 -9.43
CA TYR A 76 -20.70 6.06 -9.56
C TYR A 76 -22.04 6.01 -8.80
N PHE A 77 -22.31 6.97 -7.89
CA PHE A 77 -23.47 6.91 -7.01
C PHE A 77 -24.78 6.85 -7.79
N PRO A 78 -25.67 5.87 -7.52
CA PRO A 78 -26.88 5.68 -8.30
C PRO A 78 -27.80 6.91 -8.18
N HIS A 79 -28.28 7.39 -9.31
CA HIS A 79 -29.17 8.55 -9.40
C HIS A 79 -30.64 8.14 -9.20
N ASP A 80 -30.91 7.40 -8.13
CA ASP A 80 -32.25 6.86 -7.80
C ASP A 80 -33.11 7.86 -7.01
N ALA A 81 -32.60 9.06 -6.72
CA ALA A 81 -33.27 10.07 -5.88
C ALA A 81 -34.31 10.90 -6.67
N ALA A 82 -35.40 11.28 -6.00
CA ALA A 82 -36.49 12.05 -6.61
C ALA A 82 -36.13 13.50 -6.95
N SER A 83 -35.18 14.10 -6.21
CA SER A 83 -34.67 15.45 -6.46
C SER A 83 -33.15 15.52 -6.28
N PHE A 84 -32.51 16.50 -6.93
CA PHE A 84 -31.08 16.75 -6.76
C PHE A 84 -30.72 17.15 -5.32
N SER A 85 -31.64 17.85 -4.63
CA SER A 85 -31.46 18.18 -3.21
C SER A 85 -31.43 16.93 -2.34
N ASP A 86 -32.31 15.97 -2.61
CA ASP A 86 -32.34 14.70 -1.88
C ASP A 86 -31.10 13.85 -2.17
N LEU A 87 -30.67 13.82 -3.43
CA LEU A 87 -29.43 13.16 -3.84
C LEU A 87 -28.23 13.74 -3.07
N LYS A 88 -28.13 15.06 -3.00
CA LYS A 88 -27.07 15.77 -2.28
C LYS A 88 -27.08 15.45 -0.79
N MET A 89 -28.25 15.44 -0.15
CA MET A 89 -28.38 15.05 1.26
C MET A 89 -27.93 13.61 1.49
N GLU A 90 -28.30 12.69 0.59
CA GLU A 90 -27.89 11.29 0.69
C GLU A 90 -26.38 11.13 0.47
N LEU A 91 -25.77 11.82 -0.50
CA LEU A 91 -24.31 11.83 -0.70
C LEU A 91 -23.57 12.29 0.56
N VAL A 92 -24.02 13.37 1.20
CA VAL A 92 -23.42 13.90 2.43
C VAL A 92 -23.52 12.88 3.56
N LYS A 93 -24.70 12.27 3.73
CA LYS A 93 -24.93 11.24 4.75
C LYS A 93 -24.08 9.99 4.51
N GLN A 94 -23.92 9.57 3.26
CA GLN A 94 -23.08 8.42 2.91
C GLN A 94 -21.59 8.72 3.13
N GLY A 95 -21.11 9.90 2.76
CA GLY A 95 -19.74 10.32 3.05
C GLY A 95 -19.43 10.31 4.56
N GLN A 96 -20.36 10.81 5.39
CA GLN A 96 -20.23 10.74 6.85
C GLN A 96 -20.26 9.31 7.37
N THR A 97 -21.17 8.48 6.86
CA THR A 97 -21.31 7.07 7.26
C THR A 97 -20.05 6.28 6.92
N TYR A 98 -19.48 6.49 5.73
CA TYR A 98 -18.24 5.86 5.31
C TYR A 98 -17.09 6.17 6.27
N VAL A 99 -16.92 7.43 6.65
CA VAL A 99 -15.86 7.81 7.59
C VAL A 99 -16.05 7.15 8.95
N GLN A 100 -17.29 7.05 9.46
CA GLN A 100 -17.56 6.33 10.71
C GLN A 100 -17.22 4.84 10.62
N GLN A 101 -17.50 4.20 9.48
CA GLN A 101 -17.10 2.81 9.23
C GLN A 101 -15.58 2.67 9.13
N ALA A 102 -14.92 3.59 8.44
CA ALA A 102 -13.47 3.58 8.21
C ALA A 102 -12.64 3.68 9.50
N LEU A 103 -13.20 4.29 10.56
CA LEU A 103 -12.56 4.28 11.89
C LEU A 103 -12.39 2.86 12.45
N THR A 104 -13.24 1.90 12.06
CA THR A 104 -13.15 0.50 12.50
C THR A 104 -12.11 -0.33 11.73
N TYR A 105 -11.58 0.19 10.62
CA TYR A 105 -10.73 -0.60 9.71
C TYR A 105 -9.40 -0.98 10.36
N ARG A 106 -8.81 -0.08 11.15
CA ARG A 106 -7.54 -0.36 11.85
C ARG A 106 -7.67 -1.53 12.81
N GLN A 107 -8.78 -1.59 13.56
CA GLN A 107 -9.07 -2.72 14.44
C GLN A 107 -9.26 -4.03 13.68
N ARG A 108 -9.93 -3.99 12.51
CA ARG A 108 -10.10 -5.17 11.65
C ARG A 108 -8.76 -5.68 11.13
N ILE A 109 -7.91 -4.78 10.63
CA ILE A 109 -6.55 -5.10 10.16
C ILE A 109 -5.72 -5.68 11.30
N ALA A 110 -5.76 -5.06 12.48
CA ALA A 110 -5.05 -5.56 13.65
C ALA A 110 -5.48 -6.98 14.02
N ASN A 111 -6.79 -7.27 14.02
CA ASN A 111 -7.27 -8.63 14.31
C ASN A 111 -6.76 -9.67 13.29
N LEU A 112 -6.69 -9.32 12.00
CA LEU A 112 -6.18 -10.20 10.95
C LEU A 112 -4.67 -10.43 11.09
N ALA A 113 -3.90 -9.35 11.28
CA ALA A 113 -2.44 -9.40 11.32
C ALA A 113 -1.91 -10.06 12.62
N VAL A 114 -2.62 -9.95 13.74
CA VAL A 114 -2.20 -10.57 15.01
C VAL A 114 -2.05 -12.08 14.92
N ASP A 115 -2.83 -12.75 14.06
CA ASP A 115 -2.74 -14.20 13.91
C ASP A 115 -1.44 -14.66 13.22
N PHE A 116 -0.79 -13.76 12.47
CA PHE A 116 0.53 -13.99 11.87
C PHE A 116 1.69 -13.80 12.86
N ILE A 117 1.45 -13.08 13.97
CA ILE A 117 2.46 -12.85 15.01
C ILE A 117 2.56 -14.11 15.87
N LYS A 118 3.72 -14.77 15.88
CA LYS A 118 3.98 -15.92 16.74
C LYS A 118 4.34 -15.49 18.16
N ASP A 119 4.29 -16.43 19.10
CA ASP A 119 4.82 -16.22 20.44
C ASP A 119 6.36 -16.12 20.38
N ASP A 120 6.93 -15.27 21.23
CA ASP A 120 8.35 -14.87 21.23
C ASP A 120 8.86 -14.19 19.93
N ALA A 121 7.96 -13.64 19.11
CA ALA A 121 8.35 -13.00 17.87
C ALA A 121 9.14 -11.69 18.08
N VAL A 122 10.19 -11.50 17.29
CA VAL A 122 10.96 -10.25 17.19
C VAL A 122 10.57 -9.48 15.93
N ILE A 123 9.99 -8.30 16.12
CA ILE A 123 9.40 -7.49 15.05
C ILE A 123 10.28 -6.26 14.81
N LEU A 124 10.57 -5.94 13.55
CA LEU A 124 11.13 -4.63 13.18
C LEU A 124 10.02 -3.75 12.60
N THR A 125 9.86 -2.53 13.14
CA THR A 125 8.96 -1.51 12.60
C THR A 125 9.69 -0.23 12.28
N HIS A 126 9.16 0.51 11.31
CA HIS A 126 9.71 1.78 10.84
C HIS A 126 8.75 2.93 11.17
N SER A 127 9.28 3.99 11.79
CA SER A 127 8.55 5.23 12.10
C SER A 127 7.34 4.99 13.03
N TYR A 128 6.29 5.81 12.90
CA TYR A 128 5.03 5.69 13.63
C TYR A 128 3.86 5.39 12.70
N SER A 129 3.17 4.28 12.96
CA SER A 129 1.95 3.91 12.26
C SER A 129 0.87 3.47 13.26
N ARG A 130 -0.31 4.09 13.17
CA ARG A 130 -1.44 3.81 14.06
C ARG A 130 -1.89 2.35 13.99
N VAL A 131 -2.00 1.79 12.80
CA VAL A 131 -2.45 0.41 12.60
C VAL A 131 -1.39 -0.61 13.06
N VAL A 132 -0.09 -0.30 12.91
CA VAL A 132 1.00 -1.14 13.42
C VAL A 132 1.00 -1.13 14.96
N MET A 133 0.89 0.05 15.56
CA MET A 133 0.75 0.18 17.02
C MET A 133 -0.44 -0.61 17.55
N GLU A 134 -1.61 -0.47 16.92
CA GLU A 134 -2.80 -1.22 17.33
C GLU A 134 -2.61 -2.74 17.22
N THR A 135 -1.94 -3.20 16.15
CA THR A 135 -1.63 -4.63 15.94
C THR A 135 -0.69 -5.17 17.02
N ILE A 136 0.41 -4.46 17.31
CA ILE A 136 1.39 -4.89 18.32
C ILE A 136 0.78 -4.87 19.72
N LEU A 137 0.02 -3.83 20.06
CA LEU A 137 -0.69 -3.72 21.34
C LEU A 137 -1.75 -4.82 21.48
N LEU A 138 -2.46 -5.16 20.41
CA LEU A 138 -3.43 -6.24 20.41
C LEU A 138 -2.75 -7.60 20.59
N ALA A 139 -1.60 -7.85 19.96
CA ALA A 139 -0.82 -9.07 20.16
C ALA A 139 -0.41 -9.22 21.63
N HIS A 140 0.06 -8.14 22.25
CA HIS A 140 0.42 -8.13 23.67
C HIS A 140 -0.80 -8.38 24.59
N ARG A 141 -1.95 -7.75 24.30
CA ARG A 141 -3.22 -8.02 25.02
C ARG A 141 -3.71 -9.46 24.88
N ARG A 142 -3.36 -10.15 23.79
CA ARG A 142 -3.60 -11.59 23.59
C ARG A 142 -2.51 -12.48 24.22
N ASN A 143 -1.72 -11.94 25.16
CA ASN A 143 -0.65 -12.63 25.90
C ASN A 143 0.47 -13.21 25.02
N LYS A 144 0.68 -12.66 23.81
CA LYS A 144 1.85 -13.03 22.99
C LYS A 144 3.07 -12.29 23.50
N ARG A 145 4.18 -13.00 23.71
CA ARG A 145 5.47 -12.41 24.03
C ARG A 145 6.05 -11.83 22.74
N VAL A 146 6.20 -10.51 22.68
CA VAL A 146 6.72 -9.80 21.51
C VAL A 146 7.83 -8.85 21.93
N SER A 147 8.88 -8.80 21.12
CA SER A 147 9.96 -7.82 21.25
C SER A 147 10.05 -6.98 19.98
N VAL A 148 10.25 -5.68 20.10
CA VAL A 148 10.15 -4.76 18.95
C VAL A 148 11.42 -3.93 18.79
N TYR A 149 12.01 -3.99 17.61
CA TYR A 149 12.97 -3.00 17.15
C TYR A 149 12.24 -1.89 16.40
N VAL A 150 12.55 -0.64 16.74
CA VAL A 150 11.94 0.54 16.10
C VAL A 150 13.05 1.40 15.55
N THR A 151 13.01 1.75 14.27
CA THR A 151 13.99 2.69 13.70
C THR A 151 13.65 4.13 14.12
N GLU A 152 14.65 4.99 14.34
CA GLU A 152 14.41 6.40 14.70
C GLU A 152 13.59 7.19 13.66
N ALA A 153 13.71 6.84 12.37
CA ALA A 153 12.98 7.42 11.23
C ALA A 153 13.22 8.92 11.01
N ARG A 154 14.48 9.30 10.75
CA ARG A 154 14.83 10.65 10.29
C ARG A 154 14.19 10.93 8.92
N PRO A 155 13.80 12.19 8.62
CA PRO A 155 13.96 13.39 9.44
C PRO A 155 12.85 13.59 10.49
N ARG A 156 11.72 12.89 10.37
CA ARG A 156 10.53 13.11 11.22
C ARG A 156 10.71 12.67 12.68
N GLY A 157 11.61 11.72 12.95
CA GLY A 157 11.94 11.24 14.30
C GLY A 157 10.80 10.49 15.00
N LEU A 158 9.78 10.06 14.25
CA LEU A 158 8.55 9.49 14.82
C LEU A 158 8.76 8.10 15.44
N GLY A 159 9.88 7.43 15.15
CA GLY A 159 10.22 6.15 15.78
C GLY A 159 10.38 6.25 17.30
N ILE A 160 10.86 7.39 17.80
CA ILE A 160 11.02 7.61 19.25
C ILE A 160 9.66 7.54 19.95
N LYS A 161 8.64 8.19 19.37
CA LYS A 161 7.25 8.15 19.86
C LYS A 161 6.69 6.73 19.87
N THR A 162 6.97 5.93 18.85
CA THR A 162 6.56 4.52 18.79
C THR A 162 7.20 3.74 19.96
N ALA A 163 8.50 3.91 20.18
CA ALA A 163 9.21 3.20 21.24
C ALA A 163 8.72 3.59 22.64
N GLU A 164 8.48 4.89 22.88
CA GLU A 164 7.89 5.39 24.14
C GLU A 164 6.51 4.77 24.39
N ALA A 165 5.65 4.76 23.38
CA ALA A 165 4.29 4.22 23.51
C ALA A 165 4.27 2.70 23.75
N LEU A 166 5.18 1.94 23.11
CA LEU A 166 5.30 0.50 23.34
C LEU A 166 5.90 0.17 24.72
N THR A 167 6.92 0.92 25.13
CA THR A 167 7.55 0.75 26.44
C THR A 167 6.57 1.08 27.58
N ALA A 168 5.76 2.14 27.42
CA ALA A 168 4.70 2.49 28.36
C ALA A 168 3.61 1.41 28.46
N ALA A 169 3.41 0.61 27.41
CA ALA A 169 2.50 -0.54 27.40
C ALA A 169 3.12 -1.83 27.97
N GLY A 170 4.38 -1.79 28.44
CA GLY A 170 5.08 -2.96 29.00
C GLY A 170 5.69 -3.90 27.96
N ILE A 171 5.82 -3.47 26.70
CA ILE A 171 6.40 -4.26 25.61
C ILE A 171 7.90 -3.96 25.51
N SER A 172 8.74 -4.99 25.39
CA SER A 172 10.17 -4.82 25.22
C SER A 172 10.48 -4.16 23.88
N CYS A 173 11.06 -2.97 23.93
CA CYS A 173 11.31 -2.15 22.75
C CYS A 173 12.73 -1.58 22.77
N ALA A 174 13.40 -1.57 21.61
CA ALA A 174 14.70 -0.94 21.43
C ALA A 174 14.72 -0.06 20.17
N VAL A 175 15.22 1.16 20.31
CA VAL A 175 15.41 2.09 19.18
C VAL A 175 16.69 1.74 18.44
N VAL A 176 16.62 1.68 17.12
CA VAL A 176 17.73 1.37 16.21
C VAL A 176 17.96 2.58 15.31
N LEU A 177 19.24 2.92 15.08
CA LEU A 177 19.60 3.94 14.10
C LEU A 177 19.17 3.49 12.70
N ASP A 178 18.78 4.42 11.84
CA ASP A 178 18.30 4.08 10.49
C ASP A 178 19.37 3.32 9.67
N SER A 179 20.66 3.61 9.92
CA SER A 179 21.81 2.92 9.31
C SER A 179 22.16 1.56 9.95
N ALA A 180 21.66 1.29 11.17
CA ALA A 180 21.96 0.06 11.91
C ALA A 180 20.93 -1.05 11.68
N VAL A 181 19.96 -0.87 10.77
CA VAL A 181 18.95 -1.88 10.45
C VAL A 181 19.58 -3.20 10.01
N SER A 182 20.60 -3.15 9.15
CA SER A 182 21.29 -4.35 8.67
C SER A 182 22.02 -5.11 9.78
N TYR A 183 22.35 -4.45 10.90
CA TYR A 183 23.01 -5.10 12.04
C TYR A 183 22.04 -5.92 12.89
N VAL A 184 20.77 -5.50 12.97
CA VAL A 184 19.75 -6.17 13.79
C VAL A 184 18.89 -7.15 13.00
N ILE A 185 18.89 -7.08 11.66
CA ILE A 185 17.96 -7.85 10.81
C ILE A 185 18.03 -9.36 11.02
N ASP A 186 19.20 -9.91 11.35
CA ASP A 186 19.35 -11.35 11.59
C ASP A 186 18.57 -11.82 12.82
N LYS A 187 18.40 -10.93 13.82
CA LYS A 187 17.64 -11.17 15.06
C LYS A 187 16.13 -10.97 14.88
N VAL A 188 15.71 -10.36 13.78
CA VAL A 188 14.32 -10.04 13.49
C VAL A 188 13.67 -11.23 12.79
N ASP A 189 12.44 -11.57 13.16
CA ASP A 189 11.67 -12.62 12.48
C ASP A 189 10.99 -12.09 11.23
N PHE A 190 10.38 -10.91 11.33
CA PHE A 190 9.72 -10.23 10.22
C PHE A 190 9.66 -8.71 10.41
N VAL A 191 9.51 -8.00 9.30
CA VAL A 191 9.32 -6.56 9.29
C VAL A 191 7.83 -6.24 9.18
N LEU A 192 7.35 -5.28 9.97
CA LEU A 192 5.99 -4.80 9.95
C LEU A 192 5.97 -3.28 9.81
N VAL A 193 5.43 -2.76 8.71
CA VAL A 193 5.38 -1.31 8.43
C VAL A 193 3.95 -0.83 8.18
N GLY A 194 3.75 0.48 8.36
CA GLY A 194 2.54 1.16 7.90
C GLY A 194 2.62 1.59 6.44
N SER A 195 1.65 2.41 6.04
CA SER A 195 1.54 2.98 4.71
C SER A 195 1.00 4.41 4.77
N GLU A 196 1.47 5.27 3.88
CA GLU A 196 0.80 6.52 3.52
C GLU A 196 -0.17 6.30 2.36
N ALA A 197 0.25 5.50 1.37
CA ALA A 197 -0.56 5.02 0.25
C ALA A 197 -0.07 3.65 -0.24
N VAL A 198 -0.97 2.89 -0.86
CA VAL A 198 -0.64 1.69 -1.65
C VAL A 198 -1.01 1.98 -3.09
N VAL A 199 -0.05 1.86 -3.99
CA VAL A 199 -0.21 2.22 -5.40
C VAL A 199 -0.76 1.06 -6.22
N GLU A 200 -1.19 1.34 -7.45
CA GLU A 200 -1.85 0.36 -8.33
C GLU A 200 -0.95 -0.83 -8.70
N SER A 201 0.37 -0.65 -8.70
CA SER A 201 1.33 -1.74 -8.87
C SER A 201 1.40 -2.71 -7.68
N GLY A 202 0.70 -2.42 -6.57
CA GLY A 202 0.83 -3.11 -5.29
C GLY A 202 2.06 -2.66 -4.48
N GLY A 203 2.81 -1.67 -4.97
CA GLY A 203 3.89 -1.05 -4.21
C GLY A 203 3.38 -0.13 -3.09
N LEU A 204 4.28 0.20 -2.18
CA LEU A 204 3.98 0.93 -0.95
C LEU A 204 4.66 2.29 -0.96
N ILE A 205 3.93 3.35 -0.65
CA ILE A 205 4.49 4.67 -0.34
C ILE A 205 4.43 4.87 1.17
N ASN A 206 5.57 5.13 1.80
CA ASN A 206 5.67 5.34 3.23
C ASN A 206 6.83 6.29 3.56
N ALA A 207 7.06 6.55 4.85
CA ALA A 207 8.19 7.34 5.32
C ALA A 207 9.53 6.84 4.75
N ILE A 208 10.41 7.79 4.44
CA ILE A 208 11.76 7.55 3.91
C ILE A 208 12.53 6.54 4.76
N GLY A 209 13.07 5.52 4.10
CA GLY A 209 13.79 4.41 4.73
C GLY A 209 13.03 3.09 4.68
N SER A 210 11.73 3.10 4.36
CA SER A 210 10.94 1.87 4.18
C SER A 210 11.48 1.00 3.05
N LEU A 211 11.88 1.60 1.93
CA LEU A 211 12.51 0.89 0.81
C LEU A 211 13.84 0.24 1.23
N ASN A 212 14.67 0.96 2.00
CA ASN A 212 15.95 0.44 2.49
C ASN A 212 15.75 -0.78 3.38
N ILE A 213 14.78 -0.70 4.31
CA ILE A 213 14.43 -1.82 5.19
C ILE A 213 13.91 -3.00 4.37
N ALA A 214 13.09 -2.75 3.34
CA ALA A 214 12.55 -3.80 2.49
C ALA A 214 13.64 -4.53 1.68
N ILE A 215 14.63 -3.79 1.16
CA ILE A 215 15.80 -4.37 0.47
C ILE A 215 16.63 -5.23 1.44
N ILE A 216 16.91 -4.72 2.63
CA ILE A 216 17.68 -5.44 3.67
C ILE A 216 16.94 -6.71 4.10
N ALA A 217 15.62 -6.61 4.34
CA ALA A 217 14.79 -7.75 4.70
C ALA A 217 14.79 -8.82 3.61
N LYS A 218 14.65 -8.42 2.34
CA LYS A 218 14.72 -9.34 1.20
C LYS A 218 16.06 -10.04 1.12
N ALA A 219 17.16 -9.32 1.28
CA ALA A 219 18.52 -9.87 1.26
C ALA A 219 18.75 -10.87 2.42
N ALA A 220 18.17 -10.61 3.59
CA ALA A 220 18.21 -11.49 4.76
C ALA A 220 17.12 -12.59 4.77
N ASN A 221 16.33 -12.73 3.71
CA ASN A 221 15.19 -13.65 3.60
C ASN A 221 14.16 -13.50 4.75
N LYS A 222 13.96 -12.28 5.24
CA LYS A 222 12.93 -11.95 6.23
C LYS A 222 11.67 -11.44 5.52
N PRO A 223 10.47 -11.90 5.89
CA PRO A 223 9.24 -11.41 5.29
C PRO A 223 8.98 -9.95 5.68
N PHE A 224 8.45 -9.19 4.73
CA PHE A 224 8.13 -7.78 4.89
C PHE A 224 6.62 -7.59 4.74
N TYR A 225 5.97 -7.18 5.82
CA TYR A 225 4.53 -7.01 5.88
C TYR A 225 4.16 -5.53 5.98
N ALA A 226 3.19 -5.11 5.16
CA ALA A 226 2.65 -3.76 5.18
C ALA A 226 1.20 -3.79 5.70
N LEU A 227 0.86 -2.85 6.57
CA LEU A 227 -0.52 -2.65 7.04
C LEU A 227 -1.08 -1.37 6.40
N ALA A 228 -2.20 -1.51 5.71
CA ALA A 228 -2.82 -0.42 4.97
C ALA A 228 -4.35 -0.50 5.00
N GLU A 229 -4.99 0.59 5.39
CA GLU A 229 -6.44 0.74 5.22
C GLU A 229 -6.79 0.95 3.74
N SER A 230 -7.91 0.38 3.25
CA SER A 230 -8.26 0.44 1.82
C SER A 230 -8.45 1.86 1.28
N TYR A 231 -8.85 2.82 2.12
CA TYR A 231 -8.97 4.23 1.73
C TYR A 231 -7.63 4.91 1.40
N LYS A 232 -6.50 4.20 1.59
CA LYS A 232 -5.17 4.63 1.17
C LYS A 232 -4.74 4.02 -0.17
N PHE A 233 -5.58 3.22 -0.81
CA PHE A 233 -5.28 2.66 -2.12
C PHE A 233 -5.44 3.75 -3.17
N HIS A 234 -4.43 3.95 -3.99
CA HIS A 234 -4.30 5.11 -4.85
C HIS A 234 -3.97 4.69 -6.28
N ARG A 235 -4.63 5.31 -7.27
CA ARG A 235 -4.45 5.05 -8.70
C ARG A 235 -3.24 5.80 -9.27
N LEU A 236 -2.12 5.63 -8.59
CA LEU A 236 -0.80 6.15 -8.98
C LEU A 236 0.05 4.97 -9.43
N PHE A 237 0.92 5.17 -10.43
CA PHE A 237 1.82 4.13 -10.92
C PHE A 237 3.26 4.69 -11.02
N PRO A 238 3.96 4.85 -9.89
CA PRO A 238 5.29 5.42 -9.90
C PRO A 238 6.30 4.41 -10.47
N LEU A 239 7.14 4.86 -11.39
CA LEU A 239 8.23 4.04 -11.93
C LEU A 239 9.45 4.01 -10.99
N SER A 240 9.66 5.08 -10.23
CA SER A 240 10.72 5.23 -9.24
C SER A 240 10.25 6.14 -8.10
N SER A 241 11.06 6.26 -7.04
CA SER A 241 10.79 7.21 -5.94
C SER A 241 10.79 8.68 -6.40
N ASP A 242 11.44 8.99 -7.53
CA ASP A 242 11.51 10.36 -8.09
C ASP A 242 10.23 10.75 -8.84
N ASP A 243 9.40 9.77 -9.18
CA ASP A 243 8.12 9.94 -9.90
C ASP A 243 6.96 10.27 -8.94
N LEU A 244 7.24 10.42 -7.64
CA LEU A 244 6.22 10.72 -6.65
C LEU A 244 5.76 12.19 -6.74
N PRO A 245 4.46 12.50 -6.56
CA PRO A 245 3.95 13.87 -6.56
C PRO A 245 4.59 14.82 -5.53
N SER A 246 5.18 14.27 -4.47
CA SER A 246 5.91 15.01 -3.44
C SER A 246 7.34 15.38 -3.87
N HIS A 247 7.84 14.84 -4.98
CA HIS A 247 9.18 15.13 -5.47
C HIS A 247 9.27 16.59 -5.96
N ASN A 248 10.38 17.24 -5.63
CA ASN A 248 10.70 18.60 -6.05
C ASN A 248 12.12 18.60 -6.62
N PRO A 249 12.40 19.27 -7.75
CA PRO A 249 13.74 19.35 -8.33
C PRO A 249 14.83 19.92 -7.39
N ARG A 250 14.46 20.55 -6.28
CA ARG A 250 15.41 21.00 -5.24
C ARG A 250 15.92 19.87 -4.33
N ILE A 251 15.19 18.76 -4.23
CA ILE A 251 15.59 17.61 -3.41
C ILE A 251 16.92 17.09 -3.93
N LEU A 252 17.90 16.95 -3.04
CA LEU A 252 19.27 16.51 -3.35
C LEU A 252 19.92 17.26 -4.53
N SER A 253 19.50 18.51 -4.79
CA SER A 253 20.06 19.32 -5.87
C SER A 253 21.49 19.77 -5.55
N PHE A 254 22.36 19.72 -6.56
CA PHE A 254 23.70 20.28 -6.46
C PHE A 254 23.61 21.80 -6.61
N THR A 255 23.99 22.55 -5.57
CA THR A 255 24.08 24.01 -5.67
C THR A 255 25.21 24.38 -6.63
N SER A 256 24.89 25.05 -7.75
CA SER A 256 25.92 25.58 -8.67
C SER A 256 26.68 26.72 -7.98
N SER A 257 28.01 26.61 -7.97
CA SER A 257 28.97 27.47 -7.27
C SER A 257 29.03 28.95 -7.69
N THR A 258 28.01 29.47 -8.37
CA THR A 258 27.94 30.85 -8.90
C THR A 258 26.93 31.76 -8.21
N GLU A 259 26.02 31.22 -7.38
CA GLU A 259 25.16 32.02 -6.52
C GLU A 259 25.42 31.62 -5.07
N ASN A 260 26.09 32.51 -4.33
CA ASN A 260 26.29 32.47 -2.87
C ASN A 260 26.60 31.08 -2.31
N ALA A 261 27.89 30.72 -2.28
CA ALA A 261 28.37 29.57 -1.52
C ALA A 261 27.67 29.56 -0.14
N PRO A 262 26.97 28.48 0.23
CA PRO A 262 26.29 28.40 1.51
C PRO A 262 27.29 28.79 2.59
N SER A 263 27.06 29.89 3.31
CA SER A 263 27.83 30.19 4.51
C SER A 263 27.74 28.97 5.43
N SER A 264 28.77 28.67 6.21
CA SER A 264 28.78 27.52 7.13
C SER A 264 27.55 27.44 8.06
N ASP A 265 26.82 28.55 8.22
CA ASP A 265 25.54 28.67 8.96
C ASP A 265 24.31 28.10 8.23
N SER A 266 24.42 27.69 6.97
CA SER A 266 23.31 27.20 6.14
C SER A 266 23.06 25.69 6.23
N LEU A 267 23.94 24.92 6.87
CA LEU A 267 23.80 23.46 7.03
C LEU A 267 23.14 23.09 8.36
N THR A 268 21.98 23.69 8.66
CA THR A 268 21.20 23.28 9.84
C THR A 268 20.49 21.94 9.59
N PRO A 269 20.17 21.16 10.64
CA PRO A 269 19.39 19.93 10.50
C PRO A 269 18.06 20.12 9.78
N GLU A 270 17.42 21.28 9.93
CA GLU A 270 16.18 21.64 9.24
C GLU A 270 16.42 21.85 7.74
N HIS A 271 17.51 22.53 7.37
CA HIS A 271 17.86 22.71 5.97
C HIS A 271 18.19 21.37 5.30
N ILE A 272 18.91 20.49 6.00
CA ILE A 272 19.19 19.12 5.54
C ILE A 272 17.87 18.35 5.36
N ALA A 273 16.95 18.41 6.33
CA ALA A 273 15.66 17.73 6.23
C ALA A 273 14.83 18.22 5.04
N GLN A 274 14.79 19.54 4.78
CA GLN A 274 14.05 20.12 3.65
C GLN A 274 14.62 19.73 2.28
N ASN A 275 15.93 19.48 2.20
CA ASN A 275 16.60 19.07 0.97
C ASN A 275 16.59 17.55 0.74
N ASN A 276 16.03 16.77 1.66
CA ASN A 276 15.92 15.32 1.56
C ASN A 276 14.46 14.89 1.33
N PRO A 277 14.22 13.72 0.71
CA PRO A 277 12.87 13.20 0.54
C PRO A 277 12.26 12.77 1.88
N ASP A 278 10.97 13.04 2.06
CA ASP A 278 10.19 12.63 3.24
C ASP A 278 9.59 11.23 3.14
N VAL A 279 9.39 10.76 1.90
CA VAL A 279 8.73 9.50 1.56
C VAL A 279 9.54 8.76 0.51
N ASP A 280 9.40 7.44 0.49
CA ASP A 280 9.96 6.59 -0.55
C ASP A 280 8.89 5.66 -1.15
N TYR A 281 9.25 5.06 -2.28
CA TYR A 281 8.45 4.06 -2.95
C TYR A 281 9.10 2.67 -2.80
N THR A 282 8.44 1.79 -2.06
CA THR A 282 8.81 0.38 -1.92
C THR A 282 8.13 -0.45 -2.99
N ARG A 283 8.92 -1.10 -3.83
CA ARG A 283 8.44 -1.91 -4.95
C ARG A 283 7.69 -3.18 -4.48
N PRO A 284 6.71 -3.67 -5.25
CA PRO A 284 5.90 -4.83 -4.87
C PRO A 284 6.70 -6.14 -4.72
N ASP A 285 7.84 -6.32 -5.39
CA ASP A 285 8.68 -7.53 -5.30
C ASP A 285 9.36 -7.72 -3.94
N LEU A 286 9.44 -6.65 -3.15
CA LEU A 286 10.02 -6.63 -1.82
C LEU A 286 8.98 -6.86 -0.72
N ILE A 287 7.69 -6.69 -1.03
CA ILE A 287 6.60 -6.79 -0.07
C ILE A 287 6.05 -8.22 -0.10
N SER A 288 6.01 -8.87 1.06
CA SER A 288 5.50 -10.23 1.18
C SER A 288 3.97 -10.26 1.22
N LEU A 289 3.36 -9.44 2.07
CA LEU A 289 1.90 -9.32 2.20
C LEU A 289 1.52 -7.87 2.57
N VAL A 290 0.37 -7.43 2.06
CA VAL A 290 -0.32 -6.21 2.49
C VAL A 290 -1.59 -6.62 3.22
N PHE A 291 -1.74 -6.24 4.48
CA PHE A 291 -2.95 -6.48 5.24
C PHE A 291 -3.85 -5.25 5.19
N SER A 292 -5.08 -5.46 4.75
CA SER A 292 -6.17 -4.48 4.81
C SER A 292 -7.38 -5.10 5.49
N GLU A 293 -8.41 -4.30 5.76
CA GLU A 293 -9.67 -4.81 6.31
C GLU A 293 -10.43 -5.72 5.32
N LEU A 294 -9.98 -5.77 4.06
CA LEU A 294 -10.45 -6.68 3.02
C LEU A 294 -9.78 -8.06 3.12
N GLY A 295 -8.66 -8.18 3.83
CA GLY A 295 -7.90 -9.42 3.97
C GLY A 295 -6.40 -9.24 3.78
N SER A 296 -5.68 -10.35 3.65
CA SER A 296 -4.25 -10.37 3.28
C SER A 296 -4.10 -10.43 1.76
N LEU A 297 -3.40 -9.45 1.20
CA LEU A 297 -3.19 -9.28 -0.23
C LEU A 297 -1.72 -9.57 -0.58
N THR A 298 -1.48 -10.31 -1.66
CA THR A 298 -0.15 -10.54 -2.23
C THR A 298 0.09 -9.56 -3.38
N PRO A 299 1.06 -8.63 -3.30
CA PRO A 299 1.31 -7.64 -4.35
C PRO A 299 1.69 -8.24 -5.71
N SER A 300 2.28 -9.43 -5.72
CA SER A 300 2.72 -10.14 -6.93
C SER A 300 1.64 -11.03 -7.57
N GLY A 301 0.47 -11.16 -6.96
CA GLY A 301 -0.67 -11.88 -7.52
C GLY A 301 -1.36 -11.03 -8.57
N GLU A 302 -1.88 -11.67 -9.64
CA GLU A 302 -2.62 -11.03 -10.72
C GLU A 302 -3.62 -9.99 -10.17
N SER A 303 -3.38 -8.72 -10.52
CA SER A 303 -4.25 -7.57 -10.30
C SER A 303 -4.46 -7.12 -8.83
N PHE A 304 -3.54 -6.29 -8.31
CA PHE A 304 -3.88 -5.27 -7.30
C PHE A 304 -4.75 -4.17 -7.97
N VAL A 305 -5.93 -4.56 -8.46
CA VAL A 305 -6.86 -3.58 -9.03
C VAL A 305 -7.57 -2.92 -7.86
N VAL A 306 -7.22 -1.65 -7.64
CA VAL A 306 -8.00 -0.72 -6.81
C VAL A 306 -9.31 -0.46 -7.55
N GLY A 307 -10.25 -1.39 -7.44
CA GLY A 307 -11.61 -1.21 -7.91
C GLY A 307 -12.42 -0.52 -6.83
N CYS A 308 -13.13 0.56 -7.17
CA CYS A 308 -14.27 0.99 -6.36
C CYS A 308 -15.51 0.34 -6.97
N SER A 309 -16.17 -0.53 -6.24
CA SER A 309 -17.49 -1.03 -6.60
C SER A 309 -18.52 -0.46 -5.62
N LEU A 310 -19.72 -0.21 -6.12
CA LEU A 310 -20.86 0.10 -5.27
C LEU A 310 -21.65 -1.19 -5.07
N ILE A 311 -21.68 -1.69 -3.84
CA ILE A 311 -22.46 -2.88 -3.50
C ILE A 311 -23.79 -2.42 -2.91
N LYS A 312 -24.89 -2.73 -3.59
CA LYS A 312 -26.24 -2.63 -3.01
C LYS A 312 -26.45 -3.84 -2.08
N SER A 313 -26.55 -3.60 -0.77
CA SER A 313 -26.91 -4.64 0.21
C SER A 313 -28.05 -4.15 1.09
N ASN A 314 -29.15 -4.91 1.17
CA ASN A 314 -30.35 -4.60 1.95
C ASN A 314 -30.95 -3.21 1.66
N GLY A 315 -31.00 -2.80 0.38
CA GLY A 315 -31.55 -1.49 -0.03
C GLY A 315 -30.68 -0.28 0.35
N LYS A 316 -29.46 -0.51 0.88
CA LYS A 316 -28.45 0.52 1.14
C LYS A 316 -27.29 0.36 0.15
N VAL A 317 -26.84 1.47 -0.42
CA VAL A 317 -25.63 1.51 -1.25
C VAL A 317 -24.45 1.68 -0.30
N ASN A 318 -23.61 0.66 -0.17
CA ASN A 318 -22.39 0.75 0.62
C ASN A 318 -21.20 0.97 -0.32
N PHE A 319 -20.32 1.89 0.09
CA PHE A 319 -19.06 2.12 -0.60
C PHE A 319 -18.04 1.09 -0.12
N GLN A 320 -17.54 0.27 -1.04
CA GLN A 320 -16.49 -0.68 -0.74
C GLN A 320 -15.40 -0.55 -1.79
N VAL A 321 -14.16 -0.43 -1.32
CA VAL A 321 -13.01 -0.67 -2.18
C VAL A 321 -12.98 -2.19 -2.39
N GLU A 322 -13.25 -2.64 -3.60
CA GLU A 322 -13.06 -4.03 -3.99
C GLU A 322 -11.63 -4.17 -4.51
N GLY A 323 -10.83 -4.99 -3.81
CA GLY A 323 -9.80 -5.72 -4.52
C GLY A 323 -10.51 -6.75 -5.38
N LEU A 324 -10.29 -6.74 -6.70
CA LEU A 324 -10.69 -7.85 -7.55
C LEU A 324 -9.89 -9.09 -7.10
N PHE A 325 -10.47 -9.88 -6.21
CA PHE A 325 -9.98 -11.22 -5.91
C PHE A 325 -10.24 -12.07 -7.16
N LEU A 326 -9.21 -12.34 -7.94
CA LEU A 326 -9.21 -13.57 -8.74
C LEU A 326 -9.15 -14.71 -7.73
N ASN A 327 -10.32 -15.18 -7.31
CA ASN A 327 -10.48 -16.38 -6.52
C ASN A 327 -9.76 -17.53 -7.24
N ASN A 328 -8.56 -17.88 -6.78
CA ASN A 328 -8.11 -19.24 -6.84
C ASN A 328 -8.23 -19.78 -5.42
N PRO A 329 -9.08 -20.78 -5.16
CA PRO A 329 -9.11 -21.42 -3.86
C PRO A 329 -7.76 -22.11 -3.69
N LEU A 330 -6.83 -21.47 -2.97
CA LEU A 330 -5.73 -22.18 -2.34
C LEU A 330 -6.37 -23.09 -1.29
N GLN A 331 -6.72 -24.28 -1.74
CA GLN A 331 -7.03 -25.42 -0.91
C GLN A 331 -5.78 -25.64 -0.05
N CYS A 332 -5.89 -25.26 1.22
CA CYS A 332 -5.03 -25.79 2.27
C CYS A 332 -5.06 -27.31 2.16
N ALA A 333 -4.01 -27.90 1.56
CA ALA A 333 -3.79 -29.33 1.63
C ALA A 333 -3.30 -29.67 3.05
N ALA A 334 -4.27 -29.71 3.97
CA ALA A 334 -4.19 -30.57 5.13
C ALA A 334 -3.96 -32.00 4.62
N GLY A 335 -3.00 -32.69 5.24
CA GLY A 335 -2.65 -34.04 4.86
C GLY A 335 -3.86 -34.97 4.92
N ASP A 336 -4.08 -35.71 3.84
CA ASP A 336 -4.97 -36.85 3.86
C ASP A 336 -4.19 -38.14 3.63
N LYS A 337 -4.27 -38.99 4.64
CA LYS A 337 -3.79 -40.36 4.64
C LYS A 337 -4.75 -41.18 3.77
N SER A 338 -4.36 -41.57 2.57
CA SER A 338 -4.77 -42.85 1.96
C SER A 338 -4.18 -42.99 0.56
N ASN A 339 -3.12 -43.79 0.43
CA ASN A 339 -3.09 -44.86 -0.55
C ASN A 339 -1.83 -45.71 -0.34
N THR A 340 -2.06 -46.81 0.38
CA THR A 340 -1.29 -48.04 0.31
C THR A 340 -1.28 -48.57 -1.12
N ILE A 341 -0.17 -48.41 -1.84
CA ILE A 341 0.29 -49.37 -2.85
C ILE A 341 1.82 -49.41 -2.81
N THR A 342 2.36 -50.50 -2.28
CA THR A 342 3.67 -51.07 -2.62
C THR A 342 3.46 -52.57 -2.79
N PRO A 343 4.38 -53.34 -3.42
CA PRO A 343 5.62 -52.95 -4.09
C PRO A 343 5.74 -53.52 -5.51
N ASP A 344 6.71 -53.02 -6.29
CA ASP A 344 7.49 -53.93 -7.12
C ASP A 344 8.97 -53.56 -7.10
N ALA A 345 9.79 -54.59 -6.95
CA ALA A 345 11.22 -54.53 -6.73
C ALA A 345 11.99 -54.89 -8.01
N ARG A 346 13.30 -54.57 -8.01
CA ARG A 346 14.33 -54.75 -9.05
C ARG A 346 14.37 -53.54 -9.99
N THR A 347 15.44 -52.76 -10.07
CA THR A 347 16.84 -53.17 -10.27
C THR A 347 17.77 -52.00 -9.91
N LEU A 348 18.89 -52.31 -9.23
CA LEU A 348 20.27 -51.83 -9.45
C LEU A 348 20.51 -50.30 -9.59
N SER A 349 21.54 -49.65 -9.07
CA SER A 349 22.65 -49.90 -8.14
C SER A 349 23.47 -48.59 -8.16
N SER A 350 24.30 -48.38 -7.13
CA SER A 350 25.43 -47.44 -7.05
C SER A 350 25.21 -45.92 -6.92
N CYS A 351 25.28 -45.46 -5.65
CA CYS A 351 25.99 -44.25 -5.18
C CYS A 351 27.46 -44.20 -5.71
N PRO A 352 28.26 -43.10 -5.63
CA PRO A 352 28.30 -42.19 -4.48
C PRO A 352 28.63 -40.69 -4.71
N MET A 353 28.44 -39.92 -3.62
CA MET A 353 29.11 -38.65 -3.31
C MET A 353 30.63 -38.68 -3.59
N LYS A 354 31.19 -37.54 -4.04
CA LYS A 354 32.55 -37.11 -3.71
C LYS A 354 32.62 -35.58 -3.49
N ARG A 355 33.20 -35.20 -2.34
CA ARG A 355 33.80 -33.89 -2.06
C ARG A 355 35.15 -33.77 -2.80
N LEU A 356 35.51 -32.58 -3.31
CA LEU A 356 36.68 -31.75 -2.90
C LEU A 356 37.03 -30.65 -3.94
N ASN A 357 37.14 -29.41 -3.43
CA ASN A 357 38.11 -28.32 -3.65
C ASN A 357 38.71 -27.93 -5.03
N ALA A 358 38.48 -26.63 -5.34
CA ALA A 358 39.43 -25.55 -5.68
C ALA A 358 40.25 -25.47 -7.00
N ARG A 359 40.17 -24.25 -7.58
CA ARG A 359 41.09 -23.49 -8.49
C ARG A 359 40.94 -23.59 -10.03
N ALA A 360 40.40 -22.47 -10.56
CA ALA A 360 40.95 -21.52 -11.55
C ALA A 360 41.39 -21.94 -12.99
N HIS A 361 40.88 -21.14 -13.93
CA HIS A 361 41.30 -20.83 -15.32
C HIS A 361 40.94 -21.81 -16.46
N SER A 362 39.99 -21.42 -17.32
CA SER A 362 40.31 -20.68 -18.57
C SER A 362 39.02 -20.27 -19.29
N ALA A 363 39.08 -19.09 -19.94
CA ALA A 363 38.01 -18.51 -20.73
C ALA A 363 38.13 -19.01 -22.18
N SER A 364 37.06 -19.60 -22.71
CA SER A 364 36.71 -19.61 -24.16
C SER A 364 35.47 -20.48 -24.38
N SER A 365 34.26 -19.93 -24.18
CA SER A 365 32.99 -20.46 -24.73
C SER A 365 31.76 -19.63 -24.30
N ALA A 366 31.85 -18.29 -24.32
CA ALA A 366 30.75 -17.41 -23.91
C ALA A 366 29.91 -16.85 -25.08
N HIS A 367 30.30 -17.07 -26.34
CA HIS A 367 29.67 -16.40 -27.48
C HIS A 367 28.57 -17.19 -28.21
N THR A 368 28.32 -18.47 -27.89
CA THR A 368 27.37 -19.31 -28.65
C THR A 368 26.13 -19.73 -27.84
N ILE A 369 26.06 -19.36 -26.55
CA ILE A 369 24.90 -19.69 -25.68
C ILE A 369 23.92 -18.51 -25.55
N GLN A 370 24.33 -17.29 -25.93
CA GLN A 370 23.52 -16.08 -25.73
C GLN A 370 22.49 -15.83 -26.84
N GLU A 371 22.67 -16.36 -28.05
CA GLU A 371 21.70 -16.19 -29.15
C GLU A 371 20.50 -17.16 -29.05
N ASN A 372 20.71 -18.39 -28.56
CA ASN A 372 19.62 -19.38 -28.44
C ASN A 372 18.68 -19.16 -27.25
N VAL A 373 19.08 -18.38 -26.24
CA VAL A 373 18.22 -18.00 -25.10
C VAL A 373 17.40 -16.75 -25.41
N LEU A 374 17.90 -15.86 -26.28
CA LEU A 374 17.17 -14.68 -26.71
C LEU A 374 16.04 -15.02 -27.71
N ALA A 375 16.30 -15.94 -28.65
CA ALA A 375 15.28 -16.38 -29.61
C ALA A 375 14.08 -17.09 -28.93
N ARG A 376 14.33 -17.91 -27.89
CA ARG A 376 13.25 -18.58 -27.15
C ARG A 376 12.43 -17.64 -26.26
N ARG A 377 13.00 -16.53 -25.78
CA ARG A 377 12.26 -15.53 -24.99
C ARG A 377 11.38 -14.61 -25.84
N VAL A 378 11.72 -14.40 -27.11
CA VAL A 378 10.90 -13.59 -28.03
C VAL A 378 9.64 -14.35 -28.46
N ASP A 379 9.72 -15.66 -28.68
CA ASP A 379 8.55 -16.47 -29.06
C ASP A 379 7.56 -16.70 -27.89
N GLU A 380 8.03 -16.84 -26.64
CA GLU A 380 7.16 -16.94 -25.46
C GLU A 380 6.43 -15.61 -25.15
N HIS A 381 7.03 -14.46 -25.45
CA HIS A 381 6.38 -13.15 -25.29
C HIS A 381 5.39 -12.83 -26.43
N ALA A 382 5.64 -13.30 -27.66
CA ALA A 382 4.70 -13.15 -28.77
C ALA A 382 3.42 -14.00 -28.57
N GLY A 383 3.55 -15.21 -28.02
CA GLY A 383 2.41 -16.06 -27.68
C GLY A 383 1.54 -15.49 -26.55
N ASN A 384 2.15 -14.92 -25.52
CA ASN A 384 1.43 -14.30 -24.40
C ASN A 384 0.77 -12.97 -24.78
N THR A 385 1.36 -12.18 -25.68
CA THR A 385 0.74 -10.93 -26.15
C THR A 385 -0.43 -11.18 -27.11
N ALA A 386 -0.39 -12.22 -27.94
CA ALA A 386 -1.52 -12.62 -28.77
C ALA A 386 -2.71 -13.13 -27.95
N ASN A 387 -2.45 -13.94 -26.91
CA ASN A 387 -3.49 -14.40 -25.98
C ASN A 387 -4.04 -13.25 -25.13
N PHE A 388 -3.20 -12.31 -24.70
CA PHE A 388 -3.58 -11.10 -23.96
C PHE A 388 -4.46 -10.16 -24.79
N LEU A 389 -4.12 -9.93 -26.07
CA LEU A 389 -4.94 -9.13 -26.99
C LEU A 389 -6.26 -9.84 -27.33
N SER A 390 -6.28 -11.17 -27.44
CA SER A 390 -7.54 -11.92 -27.65
C SER A 390 -8.47 -11.85 -26.42
N ASN A 391 -7.91 -11.92 -25.21
CA ASN A 391 -8.68 -11.79 -23.97
C ASN A 391 -9.20 -10.37 -23.75
N ILE A 392 -8.42 -9.34 -24.12
CA ILE A 392 -8.90 -7.94 -24.11
C ILE A 392 -10.04 -7.76 -25.11
N THR A 393 -9.94 -8.35 -26.30
CA THR A 393 -10.97 -8.20 -27.36
C THR A 393 -12.27 -8.92 -27.00
N GLU A 394 -12.21 -10.09 -26.35
CA GLU A 394 -13.38 -10.78 -25.79
C GLU A 394 -13.96 -10.02 -24.57
N HIS A 395 -13.14 -9.42 -23.71
CA HIS A 395 -13.62 -8.59 -22.59
C HIS A 395 -14.30 -7.29 -23.06
N PHE A 396 -13.81 -6.63 -24.11
CA PHE A 396 -14.50 -5.48 -24.72
C PHE A 396 -15.82 -5.88 -25.39
N ARG A 397 -15.91 -7.11 -25.95
CA ARG A 397 -17.19 -7.66 -26.44
C ARG A 397 -18.18 -7.90 -25.32
N VAL A 398 -17.76 -8.43 -24.18
CA VAL A 398 -18.63 -8.63 -23.00
C VAL A 398 -19.10 -7.30 -22.43
N PHE A 399 -18.23 -6.28 -22.36
CA PHE A 399 -18.60 -4.93 -21.92
C PHE A 399 -19.56 -4.22 -22.89
N ALA A 400 -19.36 -4.37 -24.21
CA ALA A 400 -20.27 -3.84 -25.23
C ALA A 400 -21.63 -4.57 -25.26
N LEU A 401 -21.66 -5.88 -24.98
CA LEU A 401 -22.88 -6.66 -24.85
C LEU A 401 -23.67 -6.34 -23.57
N ALA A 402 -22.98 -6.06 -22.45
CA ALA A 402 -23.60 -5.62 -21.20
C ALA A 402 -24.19 -4.20 -21.31
N ALA A 403 -23.56 -3.29 -22.05
CA ALA A 403 -24.09 -1.95 -22.31
C ALA A 403 -25.30 -1.95 -23.28
N SER A 404 -25.41 -2.94 -24.18
CA SER A 404 -26.52 -3.03 -25.15
C SER A 404 -27.79 -3.72 -24.63
N ARG A 405 -27.70 -4.47 -23.52
CA ARG A 405 -28.84 -5.17 -22.92
C ARG A 405 -29.23 -4.51 -21.61
N GLY A 406 -29.92 -3.38 -21.71
CA GLY A 406 -30.74 -2.85 -20.62
C GLY A 406 -31.74 -3.92 -20.17
N GLY A 407 -31.49 -4.55 -19.03
CA GLY A 407 -32.28 -5.66 -18.54
C GLY A 407 -32.02 -5.90 -17.07
N LYS A 408 -32.95 -5.41 -16.24
CA LYS A 408 -33.07 -5.62 -14.80
C LYS A 408 -32.67 -7.04 -14.37
N LEU A 409 -31.85 -7.15 -13.33
CA LEU A 409 -31.89 -8.24 -12.35
C LEU A 409 -31.34 -7.69 -11.02
N TRP A 410 -32.03 -8.07 -9.95
CA TRP A 410 -32.27 -7.33 -8.71
C TRP A 410 -31.09 -7.23 -7.75
#